data_AF-A0A2E3HUD3-F1
#
_entry.id   AF-A0A2E3HUD3-F1
#
_cell.length_a   1.000
_cell.length_b   1.000
_cell.length_c   1.000
_cell.angle_alpha   90.00
_cell.angle_beta   90.00
_cell.angle_gamma   90.00
#
_symmetry.space_group_name_H-M   'P 1'
#
loop_
_entity.id
_entity.type
_entity.pdbx_description
1 polymer ?
#
loop_
_entity_poly.entity_id
_entity_poly.type
_entity_poly.pdbx_seq_one_letter_code
_entity_poly.pdbx_strand_id
1 'polypeptide(L)'
;MKGHIQQISDRKQKNIIGLYKWILVCLIFSFLVVCKNSSALNMKNLVALWLFDEGNRQIVTDETGNGHKSTIQYPKWVAGKFGTSLEF
;
A
#
# COMPACT_ATOMS: atom_id res chain seq x y z
N MET A 1 50.68 25.25 15.26
CA MET A 1 49.52 25.81 14.53
C MET A 1 48.81 24.79 13.64
N LYS A 2 49.50 24.03 12.78
CA LYS A 2 48.89 23.04 11.86
C LYS A 2 48.11 21.91 12.55
N GLY A 3 48.59 21.38 13.69
CA GLY A 3 47.88 20.30 14.42
C GLY A 3 46.54 20.71 15.04
N HIS A 4 46.40 21.98 15.44
CA HIS A 4 45.15 22.50 16.02
C HIS A 4 44.05 22.63 14.96
N ILE A 5 44.42 23.10 13.75
CA ILE A 5 43.51 23.20 12.61
C ILE A 5 43.07 21.81 12.15
N GLN A 6 43.99 20.84 12.13
CA GLN A 6 43.68 19.45 11.77
C GLN A 6 42.67 18.82 12.74
N GLN A 7 42.85 18.99 14.05
CA GLN A 7 41.90 18.45 15.04
C GLN A 7 40.50 19.06 14.95
N ILE A 8 40.39 20.35 14.58
CA ILE A 8 39.09 21.00 14.37
C ILE A 8 38.41 20.42 13.12
N SER A 9 39.16 20.21 12.05
CA SER A 9 38.67 19.56 10.83
C SER A 9 38.16 18.14 11.11
N ASP A 10 38.96 17.35 11.84
CA ASP A 10 38.62 15.97 12.18
C ASP A 10 37.39 15.89 13.10
N ARG A 11 37.25 16.81 14.07
CA ARG A 11 36.03 16.90 14.91
C ARG A 11 34.79 17.25 14.10
N LYS A 12 34.89 18.21 13.17
CA LYS A 12 33.77 18.59 12.31
C LYS A 12 33.33 17.42 11.43
N GLN A 13 34.29 16.68 10.88
CA GLN A 13 34.05 15.52 10.01
C GLN A 13 33.37 14.37 10.77
N LYS A 14 33.81 14.07 11.99
CA LYS A 14 33.16 13.08 12.88
C LYS A 14 31.71 13.45 13.22
N ASN A 15 31.44 14.73 13.50
CA ASN A 15 30.09 15.20 13.81
C ASN A 15 29.16 15.11 12.59
N ILE A 16 29.67 15.42 11.38
CA ILE A 16 28.91 15.30 10.13
C ILE A 16 28.58 13.84 9.83
N ILE A 17 29.53 12.92 9.98
CA ILE A 17 29.27 11.48 9.80
C ILE A 17 28.24 10.99 10.83
N GLY A 18 28.37 11.42 12.09
CA GLY A 18 27.42 11.07 13.15
C GLY A 18 26.00 11.53 12.82
N LEU A 19 25.85 12.76 12.32
CA LEU A 19 24.56 13.30 11.89
C LEU A 19 23.95 12.49 10.75
N TYR A 20 24.72 12.14 9.71
CA TYR A 20 24.22 11.33 8.59
C TYR A 20 23.78 9.93 9.03
N LYS A 21 24.49 9.31 9.98
CA LYS A 21 24.11 8.02 10.57
C LYS A 21 22.75 8.11 11.28
N TRP A 22 22.53 9.14 12.08
CA TRP A 22 21.24 9.34 12.76
C TRP A 22 20.11 9.63 11.78
N ILE A 23 20.36 10.43 10.74
CA ILE A 23 19.39 10.67 9.67
C ILE A 23 19.02 9.37 8.97
N LEU A 24 19.99 8.52 8.63
CA LEU A 24 19.75 7.22 8.00
C LEU A 24 18.88 6.31 8.90
N VAL A 25 19.17 6.27 10.20
CA VAL A 25 18.39 5.50 11.19
C VAL A 25 16.94 6.00 11.26
N CYS A 26 16.73 7.32 11.30
CA CYS A 26 15.39 7.92 11.29
C CYS A 26 14.61 7.60 10.00
N LEU A 27 15.27 7.63 8.85
CA LEU A 27 14.64 7.31 7.56
C LEU A 27 14.22 5.83 7.48
N ILE A 28 15.07 4.91 7.96
CA ILE A 28 14.74 3.47 8.01
C ILE A 28 13.56 3.23 8.97
N PHE A 29 13.57 3.86 10.14
CA PHE A 29 12.48 3.72 11.11
C PHE A 29 11.15 4.28 10.57
N SER A 30 11.20 5.44 9.91
CA SER A 30 10.02 6.02 9.25
C SER A 30 9.46 5.11 8.15
N PHE A 31 10.32 4.43 7.38
CA PHE A 31 9.88 3.50 6.34
C PHE A 31 9.19 2.27 6.93
N LEU A 32 9.70 1.73 8.04
CA LEU A 32 9.09 0.59 8.74
C LEU A 32 7.69 0.89 9.32
N VAL A 33 7.43 2.14 9.71
CA VAL A 33 6.12 2.58 10.23
C VAL A 33 5.06 2.69 9.13
N VAL A 34 5.45 3.01 7.89
CA VAL A 34 4.50 3.20 6.78
C VAL A 34 3.99 1.86 6.21
N CYS A 35 4.71 0.75 6.41
CA CYS A 35 4.38 -0.54 5.80
C CYS A 35 3.23 -1.35 6.44
N LYS A 36 2.49 -0.81 7.42
CA LYS A 36 1.47 -1.59 8.17
C LYS A 36 0.02 -1.11 8.06
N ASN A 37 -0.40 -0.59 6.92
CA ASN A 37 -1.81 -0.24 6.67
C ASN A 37 -2.47 -1.18 5.65
N SER A 38 -2.20 -2.48 5.72
CA SER A 38 -2.99 -3.47 4.98
C SER A 38 -4.10 -3.97 5.90
N SER A 39 -5.25 -3.30 5.86
CA SER A 39 -6.50 -3.88 6.36
C SER A 39 -6.87 -5.05 5.47
N ALA A 40 -6.29 -6.22 5.76
CA ALA A 40 -6.65 -7.46 5.12
C ALA A 40 -8.11 -7.75 5.47
N LEU A 41 -8.97 -7.78 4.44
CA LEU A 41 -10.35 -8.23 4.62
C LEU A 41 -10.31 -9.65 5.16
N ASN A 42 -10.88 -9.87 6.35
CA ASN A 42 -10.98 -11.21 6.90
C ASN A 42 -12.06 -11.98 6.13
N MET A 43 -11.65 -12.66 5.06
CA MET A 43 -12.55 -13.42 4.22
C MET A 43 -13.33 -14.51 4.97
N LYS A 44 -12.85 -14.98 6.15
CA LYS A 44 -13.56 -15.98 6.94
C LYS A 44 -14.89 -15.48 7.51
N ASN A 45 -15.03 -14.18 7.73
CA ASN A 45 -16.24 -13.58 8.28
C ASN A 45 -17.09 -12.90 7.20
N LEU A 46 -16.64 -12.93 5.94
CA LEU A 46 -17.34 -12.28 4.84
C LEU A 46 -18.35 -13.28 4.25
N VAL A 47 -19.60 -12.84 4.09
CA VAL A 47 -20.65 -13.69 3.51
C VAL A 47 -20.46 -13.84 2.01
N ALA A 48 -20.29 -12.73 1.31
CA ALA A 48 -20.02 -12.68 -0.12
C ALA A 48 -19.30 -11.37 -0.49
N LEU A 49 -18.51 -11.40 -1.56
CA LEU A 49 -17.87 -10.22 -2.15
C LEU A 49 -18.09 -10.21 -3.66
N TRP A 50 -18.80 -9.20 -4.15
CA TRP A 50 -18.97 -8.96 -5.58
C TRP A 50 -18.23 -7.69 -5.96
N LEU A 51 -17.26 -7.80 -6.87
CA LEU A 51 -16.44 -6.66 -7.32
C LEU A 51 -17.06 -5.90 -8.49
N PHE A 52 -18.00 -6.52 -9.22
CA PHE A 52 -18.61 -5.93 -10.41
C PHE A 52 -17.57 -5.57 -11.50
N ASP A 53 -16.54 -6.42 -11.62
CA ASP A 53 -15.43 -6.28 -12.56
C ASP A 53 -15.53 -7.24 -13.77
N GLU A 54 -16.70 -7.86 -13.97
CA GLU A 54 -16.89 -8.91 -14.98
C GLU A 54 -17.13 -8.37 -16.41
N GLY A 55 -17.37 -7.06 -16.55
CA GLY A 55 -17.31 -6.30 -17.80
C GLY A 55 -18.44 -6.52 -18.80
N ASN A 56 -18.72 -7.74 -19.26
CA ASN A 56 -19.82 -8.01 -20.22
C ASN A 56 -20.58 -9.31 -19.88
N ARG A 57 -20.36 -9.84 -18.68
CA ARG A 57 -21.03 -11.05 -18.22
C ARG A 57 -22.31 -10.68 -17.49
N GLN A 58 -23.29 -11.59 -17.53
CA GLN A 58 -24.51 -11.50 -16.72
C GLN A 58 -24.36 -12.24 -15.39
N ILE A 59 -23.21 -12.86 -15.15
CA ILE A 59 -22.92 -13.62 -13.93
C ILE A 59 -21.88 -12.84 -13.15
N VAL A 60 -22.22 -12.48 -11.92
CA VAL A 60 -21.32 -11.85 -10.95
C VAL A 60 -20.82 -12.94 -10.01
N THR A 61 -19.50 -13.02 -9.85
CA THR A 61 -18.87 -14.08 -9.06
C THR A 61 -18.55 -13.60 -7.66
N ASP A 62 -18.78 -14.47 -6.67
CA ASP A 62 -18.39 -14.23 -5.30
C ASP A 62 -16.90 -14.57 -5.10
N GLU A 63 -16.10 -13.54 -4.82
CA GLU A 63 -14.66 -13.63 -4.63
C GLU A 63 -14.26 -14.31 -3.31
N THR A 64 -15.19 -14.51 -2.38
CA THR A 64 -14.91 -15.22 -1.12
C THR A 64 -14.80 -16.73 -1.32
N GLY A 65 -15.34 -17.26 -2.43
CA GLY A 65 -15.43 -18.71 -2.66
C GLY A 65 -16.57 -19.40 -1.92
N ASN A 66 -17.45 -18.67 -1.23
CA ASN A 66 -18.61 -19.23 -0.52
C ASN A 66 -19.74 -19.68 -1.45
N GLY A 67 -19.60 -19.49 -2.76
CA GLY A 67 -20.52 -20.01 -3.76
C GLY A 67 -21.70 -19.10 -4.10
N HIS A 68 -21.70 -17.84 -3.66
CA HIS A 68 -22.78 -16.89 -3.93
C HIS A 68 -22.69 -16.27 -5.33
N LYS A 69 -22.88 -17.09 -6.37
CA LYS A 69 -22.98 -16.58 -7.75
C LYS A 69 -24.35 -15.97 -8.00
N SER A 70 -24.37 -14.77 -8.57
CA SER A 70 -25.60 -14.04 -8.86
C SER A 70 -25.72 -13.77 -10.35
N THR A 71 -26.93 -13.91 -10.90
CA THR A 71 -27.24 -13.51 -12.28
C THR A 71 -27.91 -12.14 -12.26
N ILE A 72 -27.33 -11.17 -12.96
CA ILE A 72 -27.86 -9.83 -13.12
C ILE A 72 -28.53 -9.69 -14.49
N GLN A 73 -29.72 -9.10 -14.52
CA GLN A 73 -30.46 -8.87 -15.76
C GLN A 73 -30.11 -7.51 -16.34
N TYR A 74 -29.87 -7.47 -17.65
CA TYR A 74 -29.58 -6.26 -18.42
C TYR A 74 -28.50 -5.35 -17.81
N PRO A 75 -27.31 -5.89 -17.45
CA PRO A 75 -26.30 -5.08 -16.81
C PRO A 75 -25.74 -4.02 -17.76
N LYS A 76 -25.70 -2.77 -17.27
CA LYS A 76 -24.99 -1.70 -17.95
C LYS A 76 -23.60 -1.54 -17.32
N TRP A 77 -22.61 -2.08 -18.00
CA TRP A 77 -21.23 -2.03 -17.56
C TRP A 77 -20.53 -0.78 -18.09
N VAL A 78 -19.80 -0.09 -17.22
CA VAL A 78 -19.03 1.12 -17.54
C VAL A 78 -17.61 1.02 -16.97
N ALA A 79 -16.70 1.86 -17.45
CA ALA A 79 -15.39 2.00 -16.82
C ALA A 79 -15.55 2.59 -15.41
N GLY A 80 -15.11 1.84 -14.39
CA GLY A 80 -15.12 2.28 -13.00
C GLY A 80 -13.88 3.08 -12.64
N LYS A 81 -13.80 3.54 -11.39
CA LYS A 81 -12.54 4.09 -10.84
C LYS A 81 -11.43 3.03 -10.83
N PHE A 82 -11.81 1.78 -10.61
CA PHE A 82 -10.97 0.61 -10.72
C PHE A 82 -11.72 -0.36 -11.64
N GLY A 83 -11.06 -0.88 -12.67
CA GLY A 83 -11.66 -1.86 -13.59
C GLY A 83 -12.97 -1.39 -14.24
N THR A 84 -13.98 -2.25 -14.16
CA THR A 84 -15.35 -1.99 -14.63
C THR A 84 -16.30 -1.79 -13.45
N SER A 85 -17.47 -1.22 -13.70
CA SER A 85 -18.51 -1.00 -12.69
C SER A 85 -19.88 -1.18 -13.32
N LEU A 86 -20.86 -1.50 -12.48
CA LEU A 86 -22.26 -1.47 -12.87
C LEU A 86 -22.79 -0.02 -12.75
N GLU A 87 -23.49 0.44 -13.79
CA GLU A 87 -24.28 1.67 -13.78
C GLU A 87 -25.74 1.33 -13.45
N PHE A 88 -26.35 2.06 -12.53
CA PHE A 88 -27.74 1.89 -12.07
C PHE A 88 -28.50 3.21 -12.10
#